data_AF-A0A2A4M0W9-F1
#
_entry.id   AF-A0A2A4M0W9-F1
#
_cell.length_a   1.000
_cell.length_b   1.000
_cell.length_c   1.000
_cell.angle_alpha   90.00
_cell.angle_beta   90.00
_cell.angle_gamma   90.00
#
_symmetry.space_group_name_H-M   'P 1'
#
loop_
_entity.id
_entity.type
_entity.pdbx_description
1 polymer ?
#
loop_
_entity_poly.entity_id
_entity_poly.type
_entity_poly.pdbx_seq_one_letter_code
_entity_poly.pdbx_strand_id
1 'polypeptide(L)'
;MKKNILILVAIMFAPFAFSDGVEDLHPSFVGCNPNGACMIGVDPGSTTSTCPNNGQVRFDIGLAGSQAQYMAALAALTEDKVIRVHLTDKCIDGFPTVDWLYVKGTN
;
A
#
# COMPACT_ATOMS: atom_id res chain seq x y z
N MET A 1 23.25 31.29 33.99
CA MET A 1 22.90 30.98 32.58
C MET A 1 23.39 29.58 32.20
N LYS A 2 22.76 28.49 32.67
CA LYS A 2 23.11 27.10 32.30
C LYS A 2 21.93 26.15 32.56
N LYS A 3 20.82 26.35 31.88
CA LYS A 3 19.68 25.42 31.79
C LYS A 3 19.02 25.80 30.48
N ASN A 4 19.08 24.94 29.46
CA ASN A 4 18.35 24.94 28.17
C ASN A 4 19.15 24.23 27.05
N ILE A 5 19.96 23.19 27.36
CA ILE A 5 20.65 22.37 26.33
C ILE A 5 20.44 20.88 26.64
N LEU A 6 19.20 20.47 26.89
CA LEU A 6 18.89 19.05 27.05
C LEU A 6 17.64 18.57 26.30
N ILE A 7 16.87 19.48 25.69
CA ILE A 7 15.60 19.14 25.01
C ILE A 7 15.80 18.90 23.50
N LEU A 8 16.89 19.41 22.91
CA LEU A 8 17.14 19.31 21.45
C LEU A 8 17.65 17.94 20.97
N VAL A 9 18.14 17.08 21.87
CA VAL A 9 18.69 15.76 21.49
C VAL A 9 17.60 14.69 21.38
N ALA A 10 16.45 14.88 22.05
CA ALA A 10 15.35 13.91 22.02
C ALA A 10 14.57 13.90 20.69
N ILE A 11 14.67 14.96 19.87
CA ILE A 11 13.96 15.08 18.59
C ILE A 11 14.73 14.39 17.44
N MET A 12 16.02 14.08 17.62
CA MET A 12 16.85 13.41 16.61
C MET A 12 16.66 11.88 16.56
N PHE A 13 15.90 11.30 17.48
CA PHE A 13 15.55 9.87 17.50
C PHE A 13 14.07 9.64 17.22
N ALA A 14 13.47 10.44 16.31
CA ALA A 14 12.21 10.02 15.71
C ALA A 14 12.47 8.67 15.01
N PRO A 15 11.85 7.56 15.48
CA PRO A 15 12.05 6.27 14.85
C PRO A 15 11.56 6.39 13.41
N PHE A 16 12.36 5.89 12.46
CA PHE A 16 11.87 5.56 11.14
C PHE A 16 10.66 4.64 11.34
N ALA A 17 9.46 5.19 11.22
CA ALA A 17 8.23 4.42 11.30
C ALA A 17 8.22 3.53 10.06
N PHE A 18 8.61 2.27 10.25
CA PHE A 18 8.38 1.22 9.27
C PHE A 18 6.87 1.15 9.05
N SER A 19 6.47 1.35 7.80
CA SER A 19 5.12 1.55 7.30
C SER A 19 4.71 0.30 6.55
N ASP A 20 4.69 -0.80 7.30
CA ASP A 20 4.12 -2.08 6.93
C ASP A 20 2.77 -2.21 7.63
N GLY A 21 1.70 -2.51 6.88
CA GLY A 21 0.36 -2.37 7.44
C GLY A 21 -0.72 -3.08 6.66
N VAL A 22 -1.79 -3.42 7.38
CA VAL A 22 -3.01 -3.98 6.81
C VAL A 22 -4.08 -2.89 6.83
N GLU A 23 -4.67 -2.60 5.68
CA GLU A 23 -5.76 -1.64 5.57
C GLU A 23 -6.85 -2.08 4.58
N ASP A 24 -8.00 -1.43 4.69
CA ASP A 24 -9.18 -1.65 3.86
C ASP A 24 -9.26 -0.53 2.83
N LEU A 25 -9.24 -0.87 1.54
CA LEU A 25 -9.21 0.08 0.44
C LEU A 25 -10.31 -0.25 -0.59
N HIS A 26 -10.91 0.77 -1.22
CA HIS A 26 -11.74 0.57 -2.40
C HIS A 26 -10.88 0.68 -3.66
N PRO A 27 -10.88 -0.34 -4.54
CA PRO A 27 -10.28 -0.23 -5.85
C PRO A 27 -11.03 0.79 -6.73
N SER A 28 -10.31 1.75 -7.30
CA SER A 28 -10.87 2.72 -8.27
C SER A 28 -10.53 2.37 -9.73
N PHE A 29 -9.41 1.68 -9.94
CA PHE A 29 -9.07 1.05 -11.23
C PHE A 29 -8.09 -0.11 -11.01
N VAL A 30 -8.02 -1.02 -11.97
CA VAL A 30 -7.05 -2.14 -11.98
C VAL A 30 -6.49 -2.27 -13.39
N GLY A 31 -5.17 -2.38 -13.52
CA GLY A 31 -4.50 -2.53 -14.82
C GLY A 31 -3.11 -3.11 -14.71
N CYS A 32 -2.55 -3.55 -15.85
CA CYS A 32 -1.18 -4.01 -15.93
C CYS A 32 -0.50 -3.45 -17.17
N ASN A 33 0.76 -3.06 -17.00
CA ASN A 33 1.61 -2.64 -18.10
C ASN A 33 2.18 -3.88 -18.83
N PRO A 34 2.55 -3.75 -20.12
CA PRO A 34 3.19 -4.83 -20.87
C PRO A 34 4.51 -5.35 -20.27
N ASN A 35 5.14 -4.58 -19.39
CA ASN A 35 6.36 -4.97 -18.68
C ASN A 35 6.11 -5.84 -17.44
N GLY A 36 4.85 -6.21 -17.14
CA GLY A 36 4.48 -7.06 -16.01
C GLY A 36 4.14 -6.32 -14.72
N ALA A 37 4.33 -4.99 -14.67
CA ALA A 37 3.93 -4.20 -13.51
C ALA A 37 2.41 -3.97 -13.50
N CYS A 38 1.72 -4.54 -12.51
CA CYS A 38 0.31 -4.31 -12.26
C CYS A 38 0.10 -3.22 -11.22
N MET A 39 -1.05 -2.56 -11.31
CA MET A 39 -1.44 -1.41 -10.52
C MET A 39 -2.91 -1.49 -10.14
N ILE A 40 -3.19 -1.12 -8.91
CA ILE A 40 -4.55 -0.95 -8.39
C ILE A 40 -4.64 0.47 -7.85
N GLY A 41 -5.46 1.31 -8.48
CA GLY A 41 -5.84 2.60 -7.91
C GLY A 41 -6.73 2.39 -6.70
N VAL A 42 -6.56 3.19 -5.65
CA VAL A 42 -7.32 3.07 -4.40
C VAL A 42 -7.85 4.41 -3.94
N ASP A 43 -9.08 4.42 -3.40
CA ASP A 43 -9.72 5.61 -2.82
C ASP A 43 -10.46 5.24 -1.52
N PRO A 44 -10.11 5.80 -0.35
CA PRO A 44 -9.00 6.74 -0.12
C PRO A 44 -7.63 6.10 -0.36
N GLY A 45 -6.61 6.93 -0.55
CA GLY A 45 -5.22 6.49 -0.64
C GLY A 45 -4.74 5.82 0.65
N SER A 46 -3.72 4.97 0.53
CA SER A 46 -3.09 4.25 1.63
C SER A 46 -2.64 5.21 2.74
N THR A 47 -2.98 4.86 3.98
CA THR A 47 -2.53 5.57 5.18
C THR A 47 -1.38 4.85 5.88
N THR A 48 -1.17 3.58 5.53
CA THR A 48 -0.19 2.70 6.16
C THR A 48 1.10 2.58 5.37
N SER A 49 1.26 3.27 4.23
CA SER A 49 2.50 3.32 3.45
C SER A 49 3.24 4.66 3.59
N THR A 50 4.58 4.60 3.63
CA THR A 50 5.47 5.77 3.54
C THR A 50 5.83 6.14 2.11
N CYS A 51 5.38 5.35 1.13
CA CYS A 51 5.64 5.65 -0.27
C CYS A 51 4.94 6.97 -0.67
N PRO A 52 5.61 7.83 -1.47
CA PRO A 52 5.11 9.17 -1.77
C PRO A 52 3.77 9.17 -2.53
N ASN A 53 3.47 8.11 -3.29
CA ASN A 53 2.25 8.00 -4.07
C ASN A 53 1.31 6.94 -3.47
N ASN A 54 0.49 7.33 -2.50
CA ASN A 54 -0.36 6.42 -1.74
C ASN A 54 -1.74 6.11 -2.39
N GLY A 55 -2.15 6.84 -3.43
CA GLY A 55 -3.40 6.61 -4.16
C GLY A 55 -3.41 5.38 -5.09
N GLN A 56 -2.35 4.57 -5.08
CA GLN A 56 -2.23 3.40 -5.94
C GLN A 56 -1.22 2.43 -5.35
N VAL A 57 -1.48 1.13 -5.48
CA VAL A 57 -0.55 0.06 -5.08
C VAL A 57 -0.05 -0.68 -6.32
N ARG A 58 1.18 -1.22 -6.29
CA ARG A 58 1.82 -1.91 -7.41
C ARG A 58 2.34 -3.29 -7.01
N PHE A 59 2.44 -4.19 -7.98
CA PHE A 59 3.05 -5.50 -7.83
C PHE A 59 3.46 -6.06 -9.20
N ASP A 60 4.39 -7.02 -9.21
CA ASP A 60 4.82 -7.72 -10.42
C ASP A 60 3.96 -8.96 -10.65
N ILE A 61 3.30 -9.04 -11.81
CA ILE A 61 2.41 -10.14 -12.17
C ILE A 61 3.14 -11.49 -12.33
N GLY A 62 4.46 -11.45 -12.56
CA GLY A 62 5.30 -12.65 -12.70
C GLY A 62 5.60 -13.35 -11.39
N LEU A 63 5.32 -12.73 -10.23
CA LEU A 63 5.53 -13.34 -8.92
C LEU A 63 4.41 -14.34 -8.60
N ALA A 64 4.76 -15.38 -7.84
CA ALA A 64 3.80 -16.39 -7.41
C ALA A 64 2.68 -15.74 -6.58
N GLY A 65 1.42 -16.00 -6.94
CA GLY A 65 0.25 -15.44 -6.27
C GLY A 65 -0.24 -14.10 -6.84
N SER A 66 0.60 -13.35 -7.57
CA SER A 66 0.23 -12.04 -8.11
C SER A 66 -0.94 -12.09 -9.10
N GLN A 67 -1.08 -13.16 -9.87
CA GLN A 67 -2.22 -13.33 -10.76
C GLN A 67 -3.55 -13.45 -9.96
N ALA A 68 -3.54 -14.14 -8.83
CA ALA A 68 -4.72 -14.22 -7.97
C ALA A 68 -5.04 -12.86 -7.33
N GLN A 69 -4.01 -12.11 -6.93
CA GLN A 69 -4.17 -10.75 -6.42
C GLN A 69 -4.79 -9.82 -7.48
N TYR A 70 -4.31 -9.87 -8.71
CA TYR A 70 -4.89 -9.12 -9.83
C TYR A 70 -6.37 -9.46 -10.04
N MET A 71 -6.71 -10.75 -10.09
CA MET A 71 -8.09 -11.20 -10.32
C MET A 71 -9.00 -10.82 -9.15
N ALA A 72 -8.52 -10.89 -7.90
CA ALA A 72 -9.27 -10.48 -6.73
C ALA A 72 -9.52 -8.96 -6.70
N ALA A 73 -8.51 -8.15 -7.05
CA ALA A 73 -8.68 -6.70 -7.15
C ALA A 73 -9.65 -6.33 -8.28
N LEU A 74 -9.57 -7.02 -9.43
CA LEU A 74 -10.48 -6.82 -10.56
C LEU A 74 -11.92 -7.20 -10.17
N ALA A 75 -12.12 -8.33 -9.49
CA ALA A 75 -13.43 -8.74 -9.00
C ALA A 75 -14.01 -7.70 -8.02
N ALA A 76 -13.19 -7.22 -7.07
CA ALA A 76 -13.61 -6.19 -6.14
C ALA A 76 -13.98 -4.88 -6.83
N LEU A 77 -13.22 -4.45 -7.84
CA LEU A 77 -13.56 -3.29 -8.67
C LEU A 77 -14.91 -3.46 -9.37
N THR A 78 -15.15 -4.63 -9.98
CA THR A 78 -16.38 -4.87 -10.75
C THR A 78 -17.63 -4.99 -9.87
N GLU A 79 -17.47 -5.42 -8.62
CA GLU A 79 -18.57 -5.62 -7.68
C GLU A 79 -18.72 -4.49 -6.66
N ASP A 80 -17.95 -3.40 -6.82
CA ASP A 80 -17.90 -2.27 -5.87
C ASP A 80 -17.66 -2.75 -4.42
N LYS A 81 -16.64 -3.59 -4.24
CA LYS A 81 -16.24 -4.18 -2.96
C LYS A 81 -14.93 -3.59 -2.46
N VAL A 82 -14.78 -3.63 -1.13
CA VAL A 82 -13.54 -3.32 -0.44
C VAL A 82 -12.57 -4.50 -0.56
N ILE A 83 -11.29 -4.20 -0.79
CA ILE A 83 -10.19 -5.15 -0.58
C ILE A 83 -9.56 -4.91 0.79
N ARG A 84 -9.19 -6.00 1.48
CA ARG A 84 -8.23 -5.92 2.58
C ARG A 84 -6.87 -6.29 2.04
N VAL A 85 -5.91 -5.37 2.21
CA VAL A 85 -4.58 -5.48 1.63
C VAL A 85 -3.51 -5.35 2.71
N HIS A 86 -2.43 -6.09 2.55
CA HIS A 86 -1.18 -5.88 3.29
C HIS A 86 -0.17 -5.20 2.38
N LEU A 87 0.22 -4.00 2.80
CA LEU A 87 1.18 -3.16 2.10
C LEU A 87 2.51 -3.25 2.80
N THR A 88 3.54 -3.51 2.00
CA THR A 88 4.93 -3.53 2.46
C THR A 88 5.55 -2.14 2.33
N ASP A 89 6.62 -1.91 3.08
CA ASP A 89 7.48 -0.73 2.97
C ASP A 89 8.26 -0.62 1.63
N LYS A 90 8.09 -1.58 0.71
CA LYS A 90 8.76 -1.54 -0.59
C LYS A 90 7.98 -0.63 -1.53
N CYS A 91 8.66 0.36 -2.09
CA CYS A 91 8.09 1.22 -3.12
C CYS A 91 8.55 0.76 -4.52
N ILE A 92 7.61 0.48 -5.41
CA ILE A 92 7.85 0.31 -6.85
C ILE A 92 7.50 1.63 -7.53
N ASP A 93 8.50 2.32 -8.07
CA ASP A 93 8.35 3.65 -8.71
C ASP A 93 7.67 4.70 -7.81
N GLY A 94 7.90 4.62 -6.49
CA GLY A 94 7.30 5.52 -5.51
C GLY A 94 5.87 5.15 -5.08
N PHE A 95 5.35 4.00 -5.49
CA PHE A 95 4.05 3.47 -5.07
C PHE A 95 4.21 2.28 -4.11
N PRO A 96 3.33 2.12 -3.10
CA PRO A 96 3.31 0.97 -2.21
C PRO A 96 3.22 -0.37 -2.94
N THR A 97 3.85 -1.40 -2.37
CA THR A 97 3.80 -2.78 -2.89
C THR A 97 2.87 -3.65 -2.06
N VAL A 98 2.07 -4.47 -2.73
CA VAL A 98 1.21 -5.47 -2.07
C VAL A 98 1.96 -6.77 -1.80
N ASP A 99 1.87 -7.30 -0.58
CA ASP A 99 2.28 -8.68 -0.27
C ASP A 99 1.13 -9.67 -0.52
N TRP A 100 -0.04 -9.34 0.00
CA TRP A 100 -1.28 -10.09 -0.24
C TRP A 100 -2.51 -9.17 -0.20
N LEU A 101 -3.57 -9.59 -0.88
CA LEU A 101 -4.87 -8.94 -0.83
C LEU A 101 -5.99 -9.96 -0.97
N TYR A 102 -7.18 -9.62 -0.49
CA TYR A 102 -8.40 -10.37 -0.73
C TYR A 102 -9.64 -9.47 -0.74
N VAL A 103 -10.71 -9.95 -1.37
CA VAL A 103 -12.02 -9.26 -1.37
C VAL A 103 -12.68 -9.44 -0.01
N LYS A 104 -13.00 -8.33 0.65
CA LYS A 104 -13.64 -8.36 1.97
C LYS A 104 -15.12 -8.71 1.79
N GLY A 105 -15.57 -9.78 2.44
CA GLY A 105 -16.98 -10.18 2.46
C GLY A 105 -17.85 -9.14 3.16
N THR A 106 -19.09 -9.00 2.70
CA THR A 106 -20.13 -8.24 3.42
C THR A 106 -20.71 -9.13 4.51
N ASN A 107 -20.47 -8.79 5.78
CA ASN A 107 -21.20 -9.36 6.93
C ASN A 107 -22.54 -8.66 7.10
#